data_AF-A0A2P7SJJ1-F1
#
_entry.id   AF-A0A2P7SJJ1-F1
#
_cell.length_a   1.000
_cell.length_b   1.000
_cell.length_c   1.000
_cell.angle_alpha   90.00
_cell.angle_beta   90.00
_cell.angle_gamma   90.00
#
_symmetry.space_group_name_H-M   'P 1'
#
loop_
_entity.id
_entity.type
_entity.pdbx_description
1 polymer ?
#
loop_
_entity_poly.entity_id
_entity_poly.type
_entity_poly.pdbx_seq_one_letter_code
_entity_poly.pdbx_strand_id
1 'polypeptide(L)'
;MADSTFTFRVDEELKSAFADAARAEDRTAAQLLRVLMREAVERSQAKREYDAWFDAEIDAALKEADDPNTEWVPHEVVKEDMARQRAELLARLEAGEK
;
A
#
# COMPACT_ATOMS: atom_id res chain seq x y z
N MET A 1 -15.40 -12.43 -21.56
CA MET A 1 -14.03 -12.64 -21.05
C MET A 1 -13.64 -14.06 -21.39
N ALA A 2 -12.47 -14.28 -21.99
CA ALA A 2 -12.02 -15.63 -22.35
C ALA A 2 -11.52 -16.33 -21.08
N ASP A 3 -12.18 -17.42 -20.69
CA ASP A 3 -11.68 -18.27 -19.61
C ASP A 3 -10.41 -18.98 -20.08
N SER A 4 -9.37 -18.96 -19.25
CA SER A 4 -8.10 -19.65 -19.49
C SER A 4 -7.84 -20.66 -18.38
N THR A 5 -7.32 -21.84 -18.74
CA THR A 5 -7.04 -22.92 -17.80
C THR A 5 -5.57 -22.94 -17.43
N PHE A 6 -5.28 -22.90 -16.12
CA PHE A 6 -3.94 -23.12 -15.57
C PHE A 6 -3.86 -24.53 -14.97
N THR A 7 -2.88 -25.31 -15.40
CA THR A 7 -2.58 -26.63 -14.84
C THR A 7 -1.25 -26.58 -14.11
N PHE A 8 -1.24 -26.97 -12.83
CA PHE A 8 -0.05 -27.02 -12.00
C PHE A 8 0.12 -28.40 -11.37
N ARG A 9 1.36 -28.76 -11.04
CA ARG A 9 1.63 -29.92 -10.19
C ARG A 9 1.92 -29.42 -8.77
N VAL A 10 1.25 -30.05 -7.82
CA VAL A 10 1.49 -29.92 -6.39
C VAL A 10 1.59 -31.33 -5.81
N ASP A 11 2.30 -31.48 -4.72
CA ASP A 11 2.25 -32.71 -3.93
C ASP A 11 0.85 -32.91 -3.33
N GLU A 12 0.54 -34.17 -3.00
CA GLU A 12 -0.79 -34.54 -2.53
C GLU A 12 -1.09 -33.97 -1.13
N GLU A 13 -0.06 -33.78 -0.29
CA GLU A 13 -0.21 -33.21 1.04
C GLU A 13 -0.67 -31.74 0.96
N LEU A 14 0.00 -30.94 0.14
CA LEU A 14 -0.37 -29.54 -0.10
C LEU A 14 -1.75 -29.42 -0.74
N LYS A 15 -2.09 -30.31 -1.68
CA LYS A 15 -3.43 -30.34 -2.29
C LYS A 15 -4.52 -30.63 -1.25
N SER A 16 -4.30 -31.59 -0.36
CA SER A 16 -5.25 -31.92 0.71
C SER A 16 -5.41 -30.75 1.67
N ALA A 17 -4.29 -30.23 2.19
CA ALA A 17 -4.30 -29.12 3.15
C ALA A 17 -4.99 -27.87 2.57
N PHE A 18 -4.74 -27.55 1.30
CA PHE A 18 -5.37 -26.41 0.64
C PHE A 18 -6.87 -26.61 0.41
N ALA A 19 -7.30 -27.84 0.09
CA ALA A 19 -8.72 -28.17 -0.04
C ALA A 19 -9.44 -28.05 1.32
N ASP A 20 -8.79 -28.48 2.41
CA ASP A 20 -9.33 -28.36 3.76
C ASP A 20 -9.45 -26.88 4.19
N ALA A 21 -8.42 -26.07 3.93
CA ALA A 21 -8.45 -24.63 4.19
C ALA A 21 -9.56 -23.93 3.41
N ALA A 22 -9.73 -24.25 2.13
CA ALA A 22 -10.81 -23.69 1.32
C ALA A 22 -12.20 -24.08 1.86
N ARG A 23 -12.38 -25.34 2.29
CA ARG A 23 -13.65 -25.79 2.91
C ARG A 23 -13.95 -25.08 4.22
N ALA A 24 -12.94 -24.76 5.03
CA ALA A 24 -13.12 -24.00 6.28
C ALA A 24 -13.66 -22.58 6.03
N GLU A 25 -13.45 -22.03 4.83
CA GLU A 25 -13.99 -20.74 4.38
C GLU A 25 -15.23 -20.86 3.49
N ASP A 26 -15.89 -22.03 3.43
CA ASP A 26 -17.02 -22.34 2.56
C ASP A 26 -16.75 -22.10 1.06
N ARG A 27 -15.50 -22.33 0.63
CA ARG A 27 -15.00 -22.09 -0.73
C ARG A 27 -14.42 -23.36 -1.34
N THR A 28 -14.43 -23.41 -2.68
CA THR A 28 -13.65 -24.40 -3.42
C THR A 28 -12.19 -23.98 -3.50
N ALA A 29 -11.27 -24.95 -3.60
CA ALA A 29 -9.85 -24.68 -3.84
C ALA A 29 -9.64 -23.74 -5.05
N ALA A 30 -10.41 -23.91 -6.13
CA ALA A 30 -10.33 -23.04 -7.30
C ALA A 30 -10.81 -21.61 -7.02
N GLN A 31 -11.76 -21.39 -6.12
CA GLN A 31 -12.17 -20.03 -5.71
C GLN A 31 -11.10 -19.38 -4.85
N LEU A 32 -10.54 -20.10 -3.88
CA LEU A 32 -9.46 -19.59 -3.03
C LEU A 32 -8.21 -19.24 -3.86
N LEU A 33 -7.86 -20.09 -4.84
CA LEU A 33 -6.74 -19.82 -5.75
C LEU A 33 -6.96 -18.55 -6.57
N ARG A 34 -8.18 -18.30 -7.08
CA ARG A 34 -8.49 -17.06 -7.82
C ARG A 34 -8.33 -15.82 -6.96
N VAL A 35 -8.71 -15.88 -5.68
CA VAL A 35 -8.53 -14.78 -4.72
C VAL A 35 -7.05 -14.52 -4.50
N LEU A 36 -6.28 -15.57 -4.18
CA LEU A 36 -4.84 -15.46 -3.96
C LEU A 36 -4.09 -14.92 -5.19
N MET A 37 -4.48 -15.35 -6.39
CA MET A 37 -3.91 -14.83 -7.64
C MET A 37 -4.21 -13.34 -7.82
N ARG A 38 -5.45 -12.91 -7.53
CA ARG A 38 -5.84 -11.50 -7.62
C ARG A 38 -5.03 -10.65 -6.63
N GLU A 39 -4.97 -11.08 -5.38
CA GLU A 39 -4.18 -10.38 -4.36
C GLU A 39 -2.69 -10.35 -4.70
N ALA A 40 -2.13 -11.42 -5.26
CA ALA A 40 -0.73 -11.45 -5.66
C ALA A 40 -0.44 -10.45 -6.80
N VAL A 41 -1.36 -10.33 -7.76
CA VAL A 41 -1.26 -9.32 -8.84
C VAL A 41 -1.39 -7.91 -8.27
N GLU A 42 -2.40 -7.66 -7.44
CA GLU A 42 -2.62 -6.36 -6.79
C GLU A 42 -1.42 -5.94 -5.94
N ARG A 43 -0.88 -6.84 -5.10
CA ARG A 43 0.34 -6.58 -4.32
C ARG A 43 1.55 -6.29 -5.21
N SER A 44 1.71 -7.03 -6.30
CA SER A 44 2.81 -6.81 -7.25
C SER A 44 2.69 -5.48 -7.99
N GLN A 45 1.47 -5.11 -8.41
CA GLN A 45 1.18 -3.83 -9.04
C GLN A 45 1.37 -2.68 -8.05
N ALA A 46 0.75 -2.75 -6.88
CA ALA A 46 0.88 -1.74 -5.83
C ALA A 46 2.35 -1.54 -5.44
N LYS A 47 3.14 -2.61 -5.33
CA LYS A 47 4.58 -2.49 -5.09
C LYS A 47 5.29 -1.78 -6.24
N ARG A 48 5.03 -2.14 -7.49
CA ARG A 48 5.67 -1.51 -8.66
C ARG A 48 5.27 -0.05 -8.81
N GLU A 49 4.00 0.27 -8.61
CA GLU A 49 3.47 1.63 -8.66
C GLU A 49 4.04 2.46 -7.51
N TYR A 50 4.10 1.90 -6.30
CA TYR A 50 4.73 2.54 -5.15
C TYR A 50 6.22 2.79 -5.40
N ASP A 51 6.97 1.79 -5.85
CA ASP A 51 8.40 1.92 -6.11
C ASP A 51 8.64 2.98 -7.20
N ALA A 52 7.86 2.97 -8.29
CA ALA A 52 7.98 3.97 -9.36
C ALA A 52 7.61 5.39 -8.92
N TRP A 53 6.56 5.52 -8.10
CA TRP A 53 6.20 6.80 -7.49
C TRP A 53 7.30 7.29 -6.55
N PHE A 54 7.82 6.41 -5.69
CA PHE A 54 8.86 6.74 -4.72
C PHE A 54 10.15 7.18 -5.42
N ASP A 55 10.58 6.48 -6.46
CA ASP A 55 11.74 6.88 -7.26
C ASP A 55 11.54 8.27 -7.89
N ALA A 56 10.33 8.59 -8.37
CA ALA A 56 10.00 9.90 -8.92
C ALA A 56 10.03 11.02 -7.86
N GLU A 57 9.55 10.75 -6.64
CA GLU A 57 9.62 11.69 -5.52
C GLU A 57 11.07 11.95 -5.10
N ILE A 58 11.91 10.91 -5.05
CA ILE A 58 13.34 11.05 -4.76
C ILE A 58 14.03 11.87 -5.85
N ASP A 59 13.77 11.60 -7.12
CA ASP A 59 14.32 12.38 -8.23
C ASP A 59 13.89 13.85 -8.18
N ALA A 60 12.64 14.13 -7.80
CA ALA A 60 12.14 15.49 -7.62
C ALA A 60 12.85 16.19 -6.45
N ALA A 61 12.95 15.53 -5.30
CA ALA A 61 13.61 16.06 -4.11
C ALA A 61 15.10 16.33 -4.34
N LEU A 62 15.81 15.46 -5.07
CA LEU A 62 17.21 15.67 -5.43
C LEU A 62 17.37 16.88 -6.36
N LYS A 63 16.50 17.03 -7.37
CA LYS A 63 16.53 18.20 -8.26
C LYS A 63 16.28 19.51 -7.52
N GLU A 64 15.32 19.51 -6.58
CA GLU A 64 15.05 20.67 -5.73
C GLU A 64 16.24 20.96 -4.81
N ALA A 65 16.83 19.94 -4.19
CA ALA A 65 17.99 20.13 -3.33
C ALA A 65 19.22 20.70 -4.07
N ASP A 66 19.40 20.32 -5.34
CA ASP A 66 20.49 20.80 -6.19
C ASP A 66 20.21 22.17 -6.86
N ASP A 67 18.96 22.66 -6.84
CA ASP A 67 18.62 23.97 -7.41
C ASP A 67 19.11 25.11 -6.50
N PRO A 68 20.00 26.00 -6.99
CA PRO A 68 20.50 27.12 -6.19
C PRO A 68 19.44 28.16 -5.82
N ASN A 69 18.26 28.13 -6.45
CA ASN A 69 17.14 29.02 -6.14
C ASN A 69 16.17 28.43 -5.10
N THR A 70 16.42 27.22 -4.61
CA THR A 70 15.54 26.58 -3.63
C THR A 70 15.50 27.35 -2.33
N GLU A 71 14.28 27.69 -1.90
CA GLU A 71 14.03 28.38 -0.64
C GLU A 71 13.97 27.38 0.51
N TRP A 72 15.09 27.24 1.24
CA TRP A 72 15.17 26.37 2.40
C TRP A 72 14.45 26.97 3.61
N VAL A 73 13.56 26.19 4.23
CA VAL A 73 12.89 26.58 5.48
C VAL A 73 13.70 26.06 6.68
N PRO A 74 14.08 26.92 7.64
CA PRO A 74 14.78 26.48 8.84
C PRO A 74 13.95 25.50 9.68
N HIS A 75 14.62 24.54 10.31
CA HIS A 75 13.98 23.51 11.14
C HIS A 75 13.00 24.08 12.17
N GLU A 76 13.42 25.11 12.91
CA GLU A 76 12.61 25.73 13.98
C GLU A 76 11.31 26.34 13.44
N VAL A 77 11.35 26.96 12.25
CA VAL A 77 10.16 27.55 11.62
C VAL A 77 9.13 26.47 11.29
N VAL A 78 9.58 25.32 10.76
CA VAL A 78 8.70 24.17 10.49
C VAL A 78 8.11 23.61 11.79
N LYS A 79 8.92 23.51 12.85
CA LYS A 79 8.49 23.01 14.15
C LYS A 79 7.41 23.88 14.79
N GLU A 80 7.59 25.19 14.74
CA GLU A 80 6.62 26.16 15.24
C GLU A 80 5.31 26.11 14.47
N ASP A 81 5.37 26.06 13.14
CA ASP A 81 4.17 25.95 12.29
C ASP A 81 3.39 24.67 12.58
N MET A 82 4.07 23.52 12.62
CA MET A 82 3.41 22.24 12.94
C MET A 82 2.81 22.22 14.36
N ALA A 83 3.47 22.86 15.33
CA ALA A 83 2.94 23.00 16.68
C ALA A 83 1.65 23.84 16.70
N ARG A 84 1.63 24.94 15.94
CA ARG A 84 0.43 25.79 15.77
C ARG A 84 -0.71 25.01 15.12
N GLN A 85 -0.46 24.37 13.97
CA GLN A 85 -1.48 23.58 13.26
C GLN A 85 -2.07 22.48 14.16
N ARG A 86 -1.23 21.79 14.93
CA ARG A 86 -1.69 20.77 15.88
C ARG A 86 -2.59 21.36 16.97
N ALA A 87 -2.23 22.51 17.53
CA ALA A 87 -3.04 23.17 18.57
C ALA A 87 -4.43 23.57 18.03
N GLU A 88 -4.48 24.10 16.81
CA GLU A 88 -5.73 24.46 16.13
C GLU A 88 -6.62 23.23 15.86
N LEU A 89 -6.03 22.12 15.40
CA LEU A 89 -6.76 20.88 15.19
C LEU A 89 -7.34 20.33 16.49
N LEU A 90 -6.58 20.37 17.59
CA LEU A 90 -7.07 19.95 18.91
C LEU A 90 -8.23 20.81 19.39
N ALA A 91 -8.12 22.14 19.28
CA ALA A 91 -9.21 23.05 19.63
C ALA A 91 -10.48 22.79 18.81
N ARG A 92 -10.35 22.41 17.53
CA ARG A 92 -11.49 22.03 16.68
C ARG A 92 -12.15 20.72 17.12
N LEU A 93 -11.37 19.73 17.53
CA LEU A 93 -11.91 18.47 18.06
C LEU A 93 -12.69 18.72 19.35
N GLU A 94 -12.12 19.49 20.28
CA GLU A 94 -12.78 19.87 21.53
C GLU A 94 -14.06 20.71 21.31
N ALA A 95 -14.08 21.55 20.27
CA ALA A 95 -15.25 22.32 19.89
C ALA A 95 -16.32 21.49 19.16
N GLY A 96 -15.94 20.39 18.50
CA GLY A 96 -16.83 19.48 17.78
C GLY A 96 -17.43 18.36 18.63
N GLU A 97 -16.90 18.12 19.83
CA GLU A 97 -17.45 17.18 20.82
C GLU A 97 -18.55 17.79 21.72
N LYS A 98 -19.02 19.00 21.43
CA LYS A 98 -20.14 19.67 22.14
C LYS A 98 -21.46 19.62 21.39
#